data_AF-A0A9E1JCH1-F1
#
_entry.id   AF-A0A9E1JCH1-F1
#
_cell.length_a   1.000
_cell.length_b   1.000
_cell.length_c   1.000
_cell.angle_alpha   90.00
_cell.angle_beta   90.00
_cell.angle_gamma   90.00
#
_symmetry.space_group_name_H-M   'P 1'
#
loop_
_entity.id
_entity.type
_entity.pdbx_description
1 polymer ?
#
loop_
_entity_poly.entity_id
_entity_poly.type
_entity_poly.pdbx_seq_one_letter_code
_entity_poly.pdbx_strand_id
1 'polypeptide(L)' 'MNRKLKIGIIGAGIQGISNGLFLQKKGFDVTIFDKEEPGSPVASYGNAGHFSPYACVLMNRPDVLADVPA' A
#
# COMPACT_ATOMS: atom_id res chain seq x y z
N MET A 1 -9.61 -20.97 -23.15
CA MET A 1 -8.31 -20.47 -22.64
C MET A 1 -8.57 -19.17 -21.88
N ASN A 2 -8.56 -19.19 -20.54
CA ASN A 2 -8.66 -17.95 -19.76
C ASN A 2 -7.32 -17.20 -19.86
N ARG A 3 -7.28 -16.13 -20.66
CA ARG A 3 -6.14 -15.21 -20.63
C ARG A 3 -6.16 -14.51 -19.28
N LYS A 4 -5.21 -14.82 -18.40
CA LYS A 4 -4.95 -14.01 -17.21
C LYS A 4 -4.49 -12.63 -17.67
N LEU A 5 -5.17 -11.58 -17.23
CA LEU A 5 -4.72 -10.21 -17.47
C LEU A 5 -3.38 -10.00 -16.75
N LYS A 6 -2.44 -9.36 -17.44
CA LYS A 6 -1.13 -9.03 -16.92
C LYS A 6 -1.17 -7.66 -16.25
N ILE A 7 -0.63 -7.56 -15.04
CA ILE A 7 -0.62 -6.34 -14.24
C ILE A 7 0.82 -6.04 -13.83
N GLY A 8 1.29 -4.85 -14.18
CA GLY A 8 2.54 -4.29 -13.68
C GLY A 8 2.29 -3.40 -12.47
N ILE A 9 3.04 -3.61 -11.39
CA ILE A 9 3.03 -2.75 -10.20
C ILE A 9 4.40 -2.05 -10.10
N ILE A 10 4.42 -0.74 -9.91
CA ILE A 10 5.65 0.03 -9.69
C ILE A 10 5.76 0.32 -8.19
N GLY A 11 6.80 -0.20 -7.55
CA GLY A 11 7.07 -0.13 -6.11
C GLY A 11 6.83 -1.46 -5.39
N ALA A 12 7.86 -1.96 -4.72
CA ALA A 12 7.91 -3.15 -3.86
C ALA A 12 7.84 -2.80 -2.36
N GLY A 13 7.31 -1.61 -2.02
CA GLY A 13 6.92 -1.28 -0.64
C GLY A 13 5.69 -2.07 -0.16
N ILE A 14 5.31 -1.90 1.11
CA ILE A 14 4.22 -2.68 1.74
C ILE A 14 2.90 -2.59 0.96
N GLN A 15 2.61 -1.42 0.37
CA GLN A 15 1.42 -1.20 -0.46
C GLN A 15 1.47 -2.02 -1.75
N GLY A 16 2.60 -1.99 -2.47
CA GLY A 16 2.78 -2.71 -3.73
C GLY A 16 2.73 -4.22 -3.56
N ILE A 17 3.41 -4.74 -2.52
CA ILE A 17 3.38 -6.17 -2.18
C ILE A 17 1.97 -6.62 -1.78
N SER A 18 1.28 -5.83 -0.95
CA SER A 18 -0.10 -6.14 -0.53
C SER A 18 -1.03 -6.21 -1.73
N ASN A 19 -1.00 -5.21 -2.61
CA ASN A 19 -1.80 -5.20 -3.83
C ASN A 19 -1.46 -6.38 -4.76
N GLY A 20 -0.17 -6.67 -4.94
CA GLY A 20 0.29 -7.80 -5.75
C GLY A 20 -0.24 -9.15 -5.26
N LEU A 21 -0.22 -9.38 -3.95
CA LEU A 21 -0.77 -10.60 -3.35
C LEU A 21 -2.28 -10.74 -3.61
N PHE A 22 -3.06 -9.68 -3.40
CA PHE A 22 -4.51 -9.74 -3.62
C PHE A 22 -4.87 -9.92 -5.10
N LEU A 23 -4.11 -9.32 -6.01
CA LEU A 23 -4.29 -9.51 -7.45
C LEU A 23 -3.90 -10.93 -7.87
N GLN A 24 -2.79 -11.47 -7.37
CA GLN A 24 -2.40 -12.85 -7.63
C GLN A 24 -3.47 -13.85 -7.14
N LYS A 25 -4.02 -13.63 -5.93
CA LYS A 25 -5.14 -14.43 -5.38
C LYS A 25 -6.41 -14.37 -6.24
N LYS A 26 -6.66 -13.26 -6.94
CA LYS A 26 -7.76 -13.12 -7.91
C LYS A 26 -7.45 -13.75 -9.27
N GLY A 27 -6.29 -14.37 -9.44
CA GLY A 27 -5.91 -15.09 -10.65
C GLY A 27 -5.24 -14.24 -11.71
N PHE A 28 -4.79 -13.02 -11.39
CA PHE A 28 -4.02 -12.19 -12.31
C PHE A 28 -2.56 -12.64 -12.40
N ASP A 29 -1.91 -12.30 -13.52
CA ASP A 29 -0.46 -12.44 -13.70
C ASP A 29 0.20 -11.11 -13.33
N VAL A 30 0.94 -11.08 -12.21
CA VAL A 30 1.42 -9.85 -11.60
C VAL A 30 2.94 -9.79 -11.66
N THR A 31 3.48 -8.68 -12.17
CA THR A 31 4.91 -8.37 -12.12
C THR A 31 5.12 -7.10 -11.32
N ILE A 32 6.04 -7.13 -10.36
CA ILE A 32 6.40 -5.97 -9.54
C ILE A 32 7.75 -5.46 -10.01
N PHE A 33 7.83 -4.16 -10.24
CA PHE A 33 9.04 -3.44 -10.62
C PHE A 33 9.39 -2.50 -9.47
N ASP A 34 10.61 -2.59 -8.97
CA ASP A 34 11.16 -1.60 -8.06
C ASP A 34 12.58 -1.26 -8.54
N LYS A 35 13.05 -0.07 -8.17
CA LYS A 35 14.42 0.35 -8.43
C LYS A 35 15.40 -0.42 -7.55
N GLU A 36 15.00 -0.70 -6.32
CA GLU A 36 15.81 -1.39 -5.31
C GLU A 36 15.22 -2.77 -5.00
N GLU A 37 15.95 -3.60 -4.24
CA GLU A 37 15.44 -4.91 -3.81
C GLU A 37 14.27 -4.77 -2.81
N PRO A 38 13.26 -5.67 -2.84
CA PRO A 38 12.21 -5.69 -1.84
C PRO A 38 12.78 -5.78 -0.41
N GLY A 39 12.29 -4.95 0.49
CA GLY A 39 12.80 -4.89 1.87
C GLY A 39 14.05 -4.01 2.06
N SER A 40 14.50 -3.31 1.02
CA SER A 40 15.48 -2.22 1.14
C SER A 40 15.07 -1.20 2.23
N PRO A 41 16.03 -0.49 2.85
CA PRO A 41 15.79 0.44 3.96
C PRO A 41 15.12 1.76 3.49
N VAL A 42 13.90 1.63 2.97
CA VAL A 42 13.03 2.71 2.51
C VAL A 42 11.86 2.92 3.48
N ALA A 43 10.91 3.80 3.13
CA ALA A 43 9.77 4.16 3.98
C ALA A 43 9.01 2.97 4.58
N SER A 44 8.86 1.87 3.83
CA SER A 44 8.18 0.67 4.34
C SER A 44 8.98 -0.08 5.42
N TYR A 45 10.31 -0.13 5.33
CA TYR A 45 11.18 -0.75 6.34
C TYR A 45 11.18 0.07 7.64
N GLY A 46 11.24 1.40 7.52
CA GLY A 46 11.28 2.32 8.66
C GLY A 46 9.95 2.54 9.37
N ASN A 47 8.84 1.92 8.94
CA ASN A 47 7.51 2.19 9.52
C ASN A 47 7.28 1.54 10.91
N ALA A 48 8.20 0.70 11.39
CA ALA A 48 8.17 0.00 12.69
C ALA A 48 6.92 -0.87 12.95
N GLY A 49 6.15 -1.20 11.91
CA GLY A 49 4.87 -1.91 12.01
C GLY A 49 3.71 -1.03 12.51
N HIS A 50 3.84 0.30 12.49
CA HIS A 50 2.83 1.19 13.03
C HIS A 50 1.60 1.27 12.12
N PHE A 51 0.47 0.73 12.58
CA PHE A 51 -0.84 0.96 11.97
C PHE A 51 -1.41 2.27 12.51
N SER A 52 -1.36 3.32 11.69
CA SER A 52 -1.76 4.68 12.07
C SER A 52 -3.11 5.04 11.45
N PRO A 53 -4.25 4.59 11.99
CA PRO A 53 -5.57 4.89 11.43
C PRO A 53 -5.86 6.40 11.41
N TYR A 54 -5.27 7.15 12.35
CA TYR A 54 -5.32 8.62 12.36
C TYR A 54 -4.67 9.24 11.13
N ALA A 55 -3.63 8.61 10.56
CA ALA A 55 -2.92 9.10 9.38
C ALA A 55 -3.66 8.79 8.06
N CYS A 56 -4.73 7.99 8.11
CA CYS A 56 -5.63 7.78 6.98
C CYS A 56 -6.66 8.92 6.85
N VAL A 57 -6.79 9.76 7.87
CA VAL A 57 -7.67 10.94 7.88
C VAL A 57 -6.83 12.18 7.64
N LEU A 58 -7.31 13.08 6.78
CA LEU A 58 -6.65 14.36 6.54
C LEU A 58 -6.65 15.18 7.84
N MET A 59 -5.45 15.50 8.36
CA MET A 59 -5.33 16.38 9.53
C MET A 59 -5.94 17.77 9.31
N ASN A 60 -5.95 18.25 8.05
CA ASN A 60 -6.51 19.55 7.67
C ASN A 60 -7.98 19.47 7.22
N ARG A 61 -8.72 18.44 7.63
CA ARG A 61 -10.13 18.31 7.30
C ARG A 61 -10.95 19.45 7.94
N PRO A 62 -11.92 20.05 7.21
CA PRO A 62 -12.68 21.19 7.71
C PRO A 62 -13.58 20.86 8.93
N ASP A 63 -13.88 19.58 9.15
CA ASP A 63 -14.68 19.06 10.27
C ASP A 63 -13.87 18.73 11.54
N VAL A 64 -12.56 18.98 11.59
CA VAL A 64 -11.69 18.55 12.71
C VAL A 64 -12.09 19.12 14.08
N LEU A 65 -12.72 20.30 14.10
CA LEU A 65 -13.20 20.91 15.35
C LEU A 65 -14.36 20.14 15.99
N ALA A 66 -15.09 19.34 15.21
CA ALA A 66 -16.19 18.53 15.71
C ALA A 66 -15.72 17.31 16.54
N ASP A 67 -14.44 16.94 16.44
CA ASP A 67 -13.87 15.81 17.19
C ASP A 67 -13.43 16.18 18.61
N VAL A 68 -13.38 17.47 18.96
CA VAL A 68 -12.93 17.93 20.28
C VAL A 68 -14.04 17.69 21.31
N PRO A 69 -13.80 16.89 22.37
CA PRO A 69 -14.78 16.70 23.44
C PRO A 69 -15.12 18.02 24.13
N ALA A 70 -16.38 18.19 24.53
CA ALA A 70 -16.87 19.37 25.26
C ALA A 70 -16.31 19.44 26.70
#